data_AF-A0A7C7NTH6-F1
#
_entry.id   AF-A0A7C7NTH6-F1
#
_cell.length_a   1.000
_cell.length_b   1.000
_cell.length_c   1.000
_cell.angle_alpha   90.00
_cell.angle_beta   90.00
_cell.angle_gamma   90.00
#
_symmetry.space_group_name_H-M   'P 1'
#
loop_
_entity.id
_entity.type
_entity.pdbx_description
1 polymer ?
#
loop_
_entity_poly.entity_id
_entity_poly.type
_entity_poly.pdbx_seq_one_letter_code
_entity_poly.pdbx_strand_id
1 'polypeptide(L)'
;LSISNQKDNDIINLLFSNWNNNPTTAIDNCFKLIQTIKEHLIEDRKSNQLSLEYLYRFNVLFNEIDSLNKKYNTLNNIRSLYNIYKELLSSETLDFQGEPLQGLQIMGMLESRVLDFETVIITNVNEGVLPSGKTNNSFIPFDVKIEKNLPTYKEKDAVYTYHFYHLLQRAKNVYILYNTEIDTLLGGEKSRFISQLELEGIHEINHQIISPEVPNYQPQLLEVEKSEALISQIKRLANSGFSPSSLTSYIRNPIDFYNQKILGVKDVEEAEENVAANTLGTVVHNTLEALYLPLMGRVLTVDDIKNLIPKIEKYITKFFKDEYKEGEITKGKNLIVFEIAKRYVLNFLNFEIDAIKSGNEIKIIALEEKIDDVKISIESLNFDIHLKGTVDRIDL
;
A
#
# COMPACT_ATOMS: atom_id res chain seq x y z
N LEU A 1 18.01 -28.30 -8.96
CA LEU A 1 16.70 -28.60 -8.32
C LEU A 1 16.54 -30.12 -8.29
N SER A 2 17.17 -30.78 -7.33
CA SER A 2 17.12 -32.24 -7.16
C SER A 2 16.98 -32.54 -5.68
N ILE A 3 15.92 -31.97 -5.09
CA ILE A 3 15.51 -32.19 -3.71
C ILE A 3 13.98 -32.28 -3.74
N SER A 4 13.44 -33.30 -4.40
CA SER A 4 12.01 -33.61 -4.33
C SER A 4 11.76 -35.03 -4.85
N ASN A 5 10.78 -35.74 -4.27
CA ASN A 5 10.38 -37.07 -4.73
C ASN A 5 9.85 -36.98 -6.18
N GLN A 6 9.79 -38.11 -6.89
CA GLN A 6 9.31 -38.13 -8.28
C GLN A 6 7.90 -37.51 -8.43
N LYS A 7 7.02 -37.73 -7.44
CA LYS A 7 5.70 -37.07 -7.33
C LYS A 7 5.77 -35.55 -7.19
N ASP A 8 6.74 -35.04 -6.43
CA ASP A 8 6.91 -33.61 -6.22
C ASP A 8 7.42 -32.93 -7.51
N ASN A 9 8.28 -33.63 -8.26
CA ASN A 9 8.71 -33.17 -9.59
C ASN A 9 7.54 -33.10 -10.59
N ASP A 10 6.60 -34.05 -10.54
CA ASP A 10 5.42 -34.02 -11.41
C ASP A 10 4.50 -32.83 -11.08
N ILE A 11 4.31 -32.52 -9.80
CA ILE A 11 3.53 -31.36 -9.34
C ILE A 11 4.23 -30.04 -9.71
N ILE A 12 5.55 -29.95 -9.49
CA ILE A 12 6.35 -28.78 -9.87
C ILE A 12 6.28 -28.56 -11.39
N ASN A 13 6.41 -29.61 -12.18
CA ASN A 13 6.26 -29.52 -13.63
C ASN A 13 4.84 -29.09 -14.03
N LEU A 14 3.80 -29.58 -13.34
CA LEU A 14 2.43 -29.18 -13.63
C LEU A 14 2.16 -27.70 -13.32
N LEU A 15 2.71 -27.17 -12.22
CA LEU A 15 2.51 -25.79 -11.77
C LEU A 15 3.37 -24.77 -12.54
N PHE A 16 4.60 -25.13 -12.89
CA PHE A 16 5.60 -24.19 -13.43
C PHE A 16 5.99 -24.46 -14.88
N SER A 17 5.35 -25.41 -15.56
CA SER A 17 5.55 -25.62 -16.99
C SER A 17 5.07 -24.41 -17.79
N ASN A 18 5.84 -24.04 -18.81
CA ASN A 18 5.45 -23.00 -19.74
C ASN A 18 4.33 -23.52 -20.65
N TRP A 19 3.19 -22.84 -20.65
CA TRP A 19 2.03 -23.18 -21.51
C TRP A 19 2.19 -22.68 -22.96
N ASN A 20 3.32 -22.04 -23.29
CA ASN A 20 3.68 -21.55 -24.64
C ASN A 20 2.59 -20.64 -25.26
N ASN A 21 1.95 -19.82 -24.43
CA ASN A 21 0.83 -18.96 -24.82
C ASN A 21 -0.36 -19.70 -25.49
N ASN A 22 -0.51 -21.00 -25.24
CA ASN A 22 -1.56 -21.83 -25.84
C ASN A 22 -2.71 -22.07 -24.86
N PRO A 23 -3.93 -21.56 -25.14
CA PRO A 23 -5.10 -21.73 -24.27
C PRO A 23 -5.53 -23.18 -24.07
N THR A 24 -5.45 -24.03 -25.09
CA THR A 24 -5.83 -25.44 -24.99
C THR A 24 -4.93 -26.18 -24.01
N THR A 25 -3.61 -25.96 -24.13
CA THR A 25 -2.64 -26.53 -23.18
C THR A 25 -2.88 -26.04 -21.75
N ALA A 26 -3.24 -24.76 -21.59
CA ALA A 26 -3.56 -24.19 -20.29
C ALA A 26 -4.82 -24.82 -19.66
N ILE A 27 -5.88 -25.00 -20.46
CA ILE A 27 -7.13 -25.66 -20.02
C ILE A 27 -6.85 -27.11 -19.61
N ASP A 28 -6.11 -27.87 -20.42
CA ASP A 28 -5.74 -29.26 -20.11
C ASP A 28 -4.93 -29.36 -18.80
N ASN A 29 -3.99 -28.44 -18.58
CA ASN A 29 -3.23 -28.37 -17.34
C ASN A 29 -4.12 -28.00 -16.14
N CYS A 30 -5.11 -27.13 -16.31
CA CYS A 30 -6.09 -26.84 -15.26
C CYS A 30 -6.93 -28.07 -14.91
N PHE A 31 -7.37 -28.86 -15.89
CA PHE A 31 -8.06 -30.14 -15.61
C PHE A 31 -7.18 -31.13 -14.86
N LYS A 32 -5.91 -31.26 -15.22
CA LYS A 32 -4.94 -32.10 -14.48
C LYS A 32 -4.76 -31.62 -13.05
N LEU A 33 -4.62 -30.31 -12.83
CA LEU A 33 -4.53 -29.72 -11.49
C LEU A 33 -5.77 -30.04 -10.67
N ILE A 34 -6.96 -29.84 -11.24
CA ILE A 34 -8.23 -30.15 -10.58
C ILE A 34 -8.28 -31.62 -10.17
N GLN A 35 -7.86 -32.53 -11.05
CA GLN A 35 -7.84 -33.96 -10.76
C GLN A 35 -6.83 -34.32 -9.65
N THR A 36 -5.61 -33.78 -9.69
CA THR A 36 -4.59 -34.00 -8.65
C THR A 36 -5.04 -33.47 -7.29
N ILE A 37 -5.65 -32.29 -7.25
CA ILE A 37 -6.20 -31.72 -6.01
C ILE A 37 -7.33 -32.60 -5.47
N LYS A 38 -8.20 -33.10 -6.36
CA LYS A 38 -9.32 -33.98 -5.98
C LYS A 38 -8.83 -35.26 -5.32
N GLU A 39 -7.81 -35.89 -5.90
CA GLU A 39 -7.24 -37.14 -5.39
C GLU A 39 -6.73 -37.00 -3.95
N HIS A 40 -6.12 -35.86 -3.62
CA HIS A 40 -5.64 -35.59 -2.27
C HIS A 40 -6.79 -35.23 -1.30
N LEU A 41 -7.74 -34.40 -1.73
CA LEU A 41 -8.85 -33.97 -0.86
C LEU A 41 -9.83 -35.10 -0.51
N ILE A 42 -9.92 -36.14 -1.34
CA ILE A 42 -10.79 -37.30 -1.07
C ILE A 42 -10.27 -38.16 0.09
N GLU A 43 -8.96 -38.15 0.37
CA GLU A 43 -8.34 -38.93 1.46
C GLU A 43 -8.96 -38.60 2.83
N ASP A 44 -9.32 -37.33 3.04
CA ASP A 44 -10.13 -36.88 4.18
C ASP A 44 -11.36 -36.09 3.70
N ARG A 45 -12.33 -36.82 3.14
CA ARG A 45 -13.54 -36.23 2.57
C ARG A 45 -14.37 -35.43 3.59
N LYS A 46 -14.37 -35.81 4.87
CA LYS A 46 -15.21 -35.16 5.89
C LYS A 46 -14.69 -33.76 6.23
N SER A 47 -13.37 -33.59 6.36
CA SER A 47 -12.79 -32.26 6.60
C SER A 47 -12.78 -31.39 5.34
N ASN A 48 -12.73 -32.00 4.14
CA ASN A 48 -12.56 -31.29 2.87
C ASN A 48 -13.84 -31.12 2.03
N GLN A 49 -15.03 -31.30 2.62
CA GLN A 49 -16.30 -31.24 1.89
C GLN A 49 -16.48 -29.93 1.10
N LEU A 50 -16.13 -28.79 1.70
CA LEU A 50 -16.23 -27.48 1.06
C LEU A 50 -15.24 -27.33 -0.11
N SER A 51 -13.98 -27.75 0.12
CA SER A 51 -12.94 -27.70 -0.90
C SER A 51 -13.29 -28.57 -2.12
N LEU A 52 -13.93 -29.72 -1.90
CA LEU A 52 -14.41 -30.59 -2.97
C LEU A 52 -15.54 -29.95 -3.79
N GLU A 53 -16.45 -29.20 -3.15
CA GLU A 53 -17.51 -28.47 -3.85
C GLU A 53 -16.93 -27.32 -4.69
N TYR A 54 -15.98 -26.55 -4.16
CA TYR A 54 -15.26 -25.54 -4.95
C TYR A 54 -14.60 -26.16 -6.18
N LEU A 55 -13.93 -27.29 -5.99
CA LEU A 55 -13.23 -28.00 -7.05
C LEU A 55 -14.18 -28.50 -8.15
N TYR A 56 -15.37 -28.96 -7.75
CA TYR A 56 -16.42 -29.33 -8.70
C TYR A 56 -16.87 -28.13 -9.52
N ARG A 57 -17.09 -26.96 -8.91
CA ARG A 57 -17.45 -25.73 -9.64
C ARG A 57 -16.36 -25.26 -10.59
N PHE A 58 -15.10 -25.32 -10.19
CA PHE A 58 -13.99 -25.06 -11.10
C PHE A 58 -13.99 -26.02 -12.28
N ASN A 59 -14.27 -27.31 -12.06
CA ASN A 59 -14.37 -28.28 -13.16
C ASN A 59 -15.49 -27.93 -14.14
N VAL A 60 -16.68 -27.57 -13.65
CA VAL A 60 -17.81 -27.12 -14.48
C VAL A 60 -17.43 -25.88 -15.30
N LEU A 61 -16.83 -24.88 -14.66
CA LEU A 61 -16.37 -23.65 -15.31
C LEU A 61 -15.36 -23.94 -16.43
N PHE A 62 -14.33 -24.76 -16.17
CA PHE A 62 -13.35 -25.11 -17.20
C PHE A 62 -13.96 -25.98 -18.33
N ASN A 63 -14.96 -26.81 -18.06
CA ASN A 63 -15.71 -27.52 -19.10
C ASN A 63 -16.49 -26.54 -20.00
N GLU A 64 -17.07 -25.48 -19.43
CA GLU A 64 -17.74 -24.43 -20.20
C GLU A 64 -16.73 -23.68 -21.08
N ILE A 65 -15.59 -23.27 -20.52
CA ILE A 65 -14.51 -22.60 -21.27
C ILE A 65 -14.02 -23.50 -22.42
N ASP A 66 -13.77 -24.78 -22.16
CA ASP A 66 -13.31 -25.73 -23.17
C ASP A 66 -14.34 -25.91 -24.30
N SER A 67 -15.63 -26.02 -23.95
CA SER A 67 -16.74 -26.09 -24.90
C SER A 67 -16.81 -24.84 -25.79
N LEU A 68 -16.71 -23.65 -25.19
CA LEU A 68 -16.70 -22.37 -25.91
C LEU A 68 -15.47 -22.26 -26.83
N ASN A 69 -14.30 -22.68 -26.35
CA ASN A 69 -13.07 -22.68 -27.11
C ASN A 69 -13.18 -23.60 -28.34
N LYS A 70 -13.67 -24.83 -28.16
CA LYS A 70 -13.87 -25.80 -29.25
C LYS A 70 -14.89 -25.33 -30.29
N LYS A 71 -15.94 -24.64 -29.85
CA LYS A 71 -17.04 -24.20 -30.72
C LYS A 71 -16.71 -22.96 -31.54
N TYR A 72 -16.01 -21.98 -30.96
CA TYR A 72 -15.79 -20.68 -31.59
C TYR A 72 -14.32 -20.39 -31.94
N ASN A 73 -13.37 -21.13 -31.36
CA ASN A 73 -11.93 -21.00 -31.57
C ASN A 73 -11.41 -19.55 -31.44
N THR A 74 -11.99 -18.80 -30.50
CA THR A 74 -11.75 -17.36 -30.27
C THR A 74 -10.62 -17.09 -29.27
N LEU A 75 -10.16 -18.10 -28.52
CA LEU A 75 -9.07 -17.96 -27.56
C LEU A 75 -7.72 -18.06 -28.29
N ASN A 76 -7.10 -16.91 -28.56
CA ASN A 76 -5.84 -16.84 -29.31
C ASN A 76 -4.58 -16.81 -28.42
N ASN A 77 -4.73 -16.53 -27.13
CA ASN A 77 -3.62 -16.40 -26.18
C ASN A 77 -4.10 -16.59 -24.73
N ILE A 78 -3.16 -16.78 -23.79
CA ILE A 78 -3.46 -16.99 -22.36
C ILE A 78 -4.18 -15.79 -21.74
N ARG A 79 -3.90 -14.56 -22.21
CA ARG A 79 -4.56 -13.35 -21.69
C ARG A 79 -6.06 -13.35 -21.99
N SER A 80 -6.46 -13.75 -23.20
CA SER A 80 -7.87 -13.92 -23.56
C SER A 80 -8.54 -14.99 -22.71
N LEU A 81 -7.87 -16.14 -22.50
CA LEU A 81 -8.36 -17.20 -21.62
C LEU A 81 -8.59 -16.69 -20.20
N TYR A 82 -7.61 -15.96 -19.66
CA TYR A 82 -7.69 -15.40 -18.31
C TYR A 82 -8.86 -14.44 -18.14
N ASN A 83 -9.11 -13.57 -19.13
CA ASN A 83 -10.22 -12.63 -19.09
C ASN A 83 -11.58 -13.35 -19.08
N ILE A 84 -11.78 -14.33 -19.97
CA ILE A 84 -13.02 -15.11 -20.01
C ILE A 84 -13.20 -15.91 -18.72
N TYR A 85 -12.13 -16.55 -18.24
CA TYR A 85 -12.13 -17.25 -16.95
C TYR A 85 -12.57 -16.33 -15.82
N LYS A 86 -12.02 -15.12 -15.73
CA LYS A 86 -12.39 -14.14 -14.71
C LYS A 86 -13.83 -13.68 -14.82
N GLU A 87 -14.32 -13.48 -16.04
CA GLU A 87 -15.71 -13.07 -16.29
C GLU A 87 -16.69 -14.16 -15.85
N LEU A 88 -16.50 -15.41 -16.31
CA LEU A 88 -17.34 -16.55 -15.92
C LEU A 88 -17.27 -16.80 -14.41
N LEU A 89 -16.07 -16.76 -13.83
CA LEU A 89 -15.89 -16.95 -12.39
C LEU A 89 -16.63 -15.89 -11.57
N SER A 90 -16.75 -14.65 -12.07
CA SER A 90 -17.45 -13.58 -11.36
C SER A 90 -18.96 -13.77 -11.28
N SER A 91 -19.54 -14.58 -12.17
CA SER A 91 -20.97 -14.92 -12.16
C SER A 91 -21.28 -16.22 -11.43
N GLU A 92 -20.28 -17.04 -11.11
CA GLU A 92 -20.48 -18.30 -10.41
C GLU A 92 -20.80 -18.07 -8.92
N THR A 93 -21.80 -18.78 -8.42
CA THR A 93 -22.19 -18.75 -7.01
C THR A 93 -22.12 -20.15 -6.40
N LEU A 94 -21.68 -20.23 -5.15
CA LEU A 94 -21.72 -21.46 -4.39
C LEU A 94 -22.97 -21.45 -3.49
N ASP A 95 -23.87 -22.41 -3.71
CA ASP A 95 -25.01 -22.60 -2.84
C ASP A 95 -24.59 -23.39 -1.59
N PHE A 96 -24.76 -22.79 -0.43
CA PHE A 96 -24.55 -23.46 0.85
C PHE A 96 -25.86 -24.04 1.36
N GLN A 97 -25.88 -25.34 1.66
CA GLN A 97 -26.99 -25.99 2.36
C GLN A 97 -26.72 -25.96 3.86
N GLY A 98 -27.44 -25.10 4.59
CA GLY A 98 -27.51 -25.14 6.05
C GLY A 98 -28.73 -25.93 6.54
N GLU A 99 -28.77 -26.25 7.83
CA GLU A 99 -30.01 -26.71 8.46
C GLU A 99 -30.84 -25.48 8.87
N PRO A 100 -32.03 -25.25 8.26
CA PRO A 100 -32.78 -24.00 8.44
C PRO A 100 -33.45 -23.86 9.82
N LEU A 101 -33.48 -24.92 10.63
CA LEU A 101 -34.25 -24.98 11.89
C LEU A 101 -33.39 -25.18 13.14
N GLN A 102 -32.07 -25.29 13.00
CA GLN A 102 -31.20 -25.58 14.14
C GLN A 102 -29.91 -24.74 14.12
N GLY A 103 -29.48 -24.31 15.31
CA GLY A 103 -28.24 -23.59 15.50
C GLY A 103 -28.32 -22.10 15.15
N LEU A 104 -27.15 -21.47 15.05
CA LEU A 104 -27.00 -20.07 14.70
C LEU A 104 -27.31 -19.88 13.21
N GLN A 105 -28.26 -19.00 12.91
CA GLN A 105 -28.63 -18.66 11.54
C GLN A 105 -28.09 -17.26 11.20
N ILE A 106 -27.31 -17.17 10.13
CA ILE A 106 -26.84 -15.89 9.59
C ILE A 106 -27.62 -15.67 8.29
N MET A 107 -28.48 -14.66 8.30
CA MET A 107 -29.37 -14.38 7.19
C MET A 107 -29.56 -12.88 6.99
N GLY A 108 -29.85 -12.50 5.76
CA GLY A 108 -30.38 -11.21 5.40
C GLY A 108 -31.83 -11.04 5.86
N MET A 109 -32.23 -9.79 6.07
CA MET A 109 -33.53 -9.43 6.63
C MET A 109 -34.74 -9.85 5.77
N LEU A 110 -34.53 -10.10 4.48
CA LEU A 110 -35.58 -10.55 3.57
C LEU A 110 -35.68 -12.09 3.51
N GLU A 111 -34.65 -12.80 3.94
CA GLU A 111 -34.67 -14.26 4.11
C GLU A 111 -35.35 -14.66 5.42
N SER A 112 -35.34 -13.78 6.43
CA SER A 112 -36.00 -14.01 7.73
C SER A 112 -37.53 -13.91 7.68
N ARG A 113 -38.14 -13.90 6.50
CA ARG A 113 -39.59 -13.74 6.33
C ARG A 113 -40.33 -14.97 6.84
N VAL A 114 -41.39 -14.74 7.62
CA VAL A 114 -42.24 -15.81 8.17
C VAL A 114 -41.47 -16.73 9.15
N LEU A 115 -40.31 -16.28 9.62
CA LEU A 115 -39.51 -16.97 10.62
C LEU A 115 -39.50 -16.18 11.92
N ASP A 116 -39.65 -16.91 13.02
CA ASP A 116 -39.60 -16.37 14.37
C ASP A 116 -38.36 -16.92 15.08
N PHE A 117 -37.67 -16.05 15.83
CA PHE A 117 -36.47 -16.41 16.59
C PHE A 117 -36.61 -15.97 18.04
N GLU A 118 -36.14 -16.78 18.99
CA GLU A 118 -36.14 -16.42 20.41
C GLU A 118 -35.14 -15.29 20.71
N THR A 119 -33.98 -15.29 20.05
CA THR A 119 -32.94 -14.26 20.18
C THR A 119 -32.57 -13.74 18.81
N VAL A 120 -32.60 -12.42 18.64
CA VAL A 120 -32.28 -11.73 17.39
C VAL A 120 -31.10 -10.79 17.63
N ILE A 121 -30.07 -10.90 16.81
CA ILE A 121 -28.95 -9.96 16.77
C ILE A 121 -28.99 -9.28 15.41
N ILE A 122 -29.30 -7.98 15.40
CA ILE A 122 -29.32 -7.17 14.18
C ILE A 122 -28.02 -6.37 14.15
N THR A 123 -27.19 -6.63 13.16
CA THR A 123 -25.90 -5.97 13.00
C THR A 123 -25.98 -4.80 12.02
N ASN A 124 -25.06 -3.84 12.16
CA ASN A 124 -24.88 -2.71 11.25
C ASN A 124 -26.15 -1.86 11.06
N VAL A 125 -26.87 -1.59 12.16
CA VAL A 125 -28.11 -0.79 12.18
C VAL A 125 -27.78 0.71 12.18
N ASN A 126 -27.02 1.11 11.16
CA ASN A 126 -26.56 2.47 10.87
C ASN A 126 -27.44 3.11 9.81
N GLU A 127 -27.53 4.44 9.83
CA GLU A 127 -28.25 5.19 8.80
C GLU A 127 -27.56 5.04 7.43
N GLY A 128 -28.35 4.79 6.38
CA GLY A 128 -27.82 4.48 5.03
C GLY A 128 -27.43 3.02 4.83
N VAL A 129 -27.37 2.21 5.90
CA VAL A 129 -27.25 0.74 5.81
C VAL A 129 -28.62 0.09 6.00
N LEU A 130 -29.28 0.38 7.12
CA LEU A 130 -30.59 -0.16 7.45
C LEU A 130 -31.50 0.95 8.00
N PRO A 131 -32.38 1.55 7.17
CA PRO A 131 -32.60 1.24 5.75
C PRO A 131 -31.48 1.76 4.85
N SER A 132 -31.35 1.18 3.65
CA SER A 132 -30.32 1.58 2.67
C SER A 132 -30.53 2.99 2.10
N GLY A 133 -31.74 3.55 2.27
CA GLY A 133 -32.10 4.86 1.75
C GLY A 133 -32.14 4.92 0.21
N LYS A 134 -31.84 6.11 -0.33
CA LYS A 134 -31.98 6.42 -1.76
C LYS A 134 -30.91 5.71 -2.62
N THR A 135 -31.21 4.50 -3.09
CA THR A 135 -30.37 3.80 -4.08
C THR A 135 -30.91 3.97 -5.50
N ASN A 136 -30.14 4.57 -6.42
CA ASN A 136 -30.50 4.74 -7.83
C ASN A 136 -30.04 3.54 -8.69
N ASN A 137 -30.62 2.37 -8.45
CA ASN A 137 -30.23 1.14 -9.17
C ASN A 137 -31.03 0.93 -10.47
N SER A 138 -31.42 2.00 -11.16
CA SER A 138 -32.26 1.90 -12.37
C SER A 138 -31.97 3.04 -13.33
N PHE A 139 -31.95 2.72 -14.62
CA PHE A 139 -31.90 3.71 -15.70
C PHE A 139 -33.20 4.52 -15.84
N ILE A 140 -34.29 4.11 -15.18
CA ILE A 140 -35.57 4.83 -15.21
C ILE A 140 -35.50 5.97 -14.18
N PRO A 141 -35.63 7.24 -14.62
CA PRO A 141 -35.63 8.39 -13.70
C PRO A 141 -36.73 8.31 -12.65
N PHE A 142 -36.47 8.87 -11.48
CA PHE A 142 -37.39 8.85 -10.33
C PHE A 142 -38.79 9.39 -10.68
N ASP A 143 -38.86 10.51 -11.40
CA ASP A 143 -40.14 11.13 -11.77
C ASP A 143 -40.97 10.24 -12.69
N VAL A 144 -40.33 9.54 -13.63
CA VAL A 144 -40.98 8.57 -14.52
C VAL A 144 -41.50 7.38 -13.72
N LYS A 145 -40.75 6.92 -12.71
CA LYS A 145 -41.23 5.85 -11.81
C LYS A 145 -42.48 6.28 -11.08
N ILE A 146 -42.52 7.49 -10.53
CA ILE A 146 -43.71 8.02 -9.87
C ILE A 146 -44.89 8.10 -10.84
N GLU A 147 -44.70 8.71 -12.02
CA GLU A 147 -45.77 8.89 -13.00
C GLU A 147 -46.37 7.55 -13.46
N LYS A 148 -45.53 6.51 -13.57
CA LYS A 148 -45.96 5.16 -13.98
C LYS A 148 -46.26 4.21 -12.83
N ASN A 149 -46.36 4.69 -11.59
CA ASN A 149 -46.61 3.89 -10.38
C ASN A 149 -45.63 2.70 -10.22
N LEU A 150 -44.37 2.91 -10.60
CA LEU A 150 -43.30 1.93 -10.42
C LEU A 150 -42.69 2.06 -9.02
N PRO A 151 -42.23 0.95 -8.41
CA PRO A 151 -41.58 1.00 -7.11
C PRO A 151 -40.34 1.90 -7.07
N THR A 152 -40.24 2.69 -6.01
CA THR A 152 -39.13 3.58 -5.70
C THR A 152 -38.37 3.09 -4.46
N TYR A 153 -37.35 3.84 -4.02
CA TYR A 153 -36.66 3.55 -2.77
C TYR A 153 -37.60 3.63 -1.55
N LYS A 154 -38.71 4.39 -1.64
CA LYS A 154 -39.67 4.52 -0.54
C LYS A 154 -40.36 3.20 -0.21
N GLU A 155 -40.83 2.49 -1.24
CA GLU A 155 -41.46 1.17 -1.07
C GLU A 155 -40.45 0.15 -0.54
N LYS A 156 -39.18 0.23 -1.01
CA LYS A 156 -38.10 -0.60 -0.48
C LYS A 156 -37.85 -0.33 1.00
N ASP A 157 -37.69 0.93 1.40
CA ASP A 157 -37.49 1.31 2.80
C ASP A 157 -38.69 0.89 3.67
N ALA A 158 -39.92 0.97 3.15
CA ALA A 158 -41.12 0.50 3.86
C ALA A 158 -41.12 -1.02 4.10
N VAL A 159 -40.72 -1.81 3.11
CA VAL A 159 -40.56 -3.27 3.26
C VAL A 159 -39.51 -3.60 4.32
N TYR A 160 -38.37 -2.89 4.32
CA TYR A 160 -37.35 -3.08 5.34
C TYR A 160 -37.83 -2.61 6.72
N THR A 161 -38.58 -1.51 6.81
CA THR A 161 -39.19 -1.07 8.08
C THR A 161 -40.12 -2.15 8.63
N TYR A 162 -41.00 -2.70 7.79
CA TYR A 162 -41.90 -3.79 8.18
C TYR A 162 -41.15 -5.00 8.73
N HIS A 163 -40.12 -5.48 8.02
CA HIS A 163 -39.38 -6.66 8.44
C HIS A 163 -38.54 -6.40 9.71
N PHE A 164 -38.01 -5.19 9.89
CA PHE A 164 -37.33 -4.79 11.12
C PHE A 164 -38.27 -4.94 12.32
N TYR A 165 -39.45 -4.31 12.30
CA TYR A 165 -40.40 -4.43 13.41
C TYR A 165 -40.95 -5.84 13.59
N HIS A 166 -41.20 -6.56 12.49
CA HIS A 166 -41.70 -7.94 12.56
C HIS A 166 -40.74 -8.88 13.30
N LEU A 167 -39.43 -8.73 13.07
CA LEU A 167 -38.41 -9.50 13.80
C LEU A 167 -38.42 -9.23 15.31
N LEU A 168 -38.76 -8.01 15.73
CA LEU A 168 -38.79 -7.63 17.14
C LEU A 168 -40.01 -8.20 17.88
N GLN A 169 -41.15 -8.36 17.19
CA GLN A 169 -42.44 -8.66 17.83
C GLN A 169 -42.49 -10.00 18.58
N ARG A 170 -41.68 -10.99 18.17
CA ARG A 170 -41.70 -12.36 18.74
C ARG A 170 -40.39 -12.77 19.41
N ALA A 171 -39.36 -11.94 19.27
CA ALA A 171 -38.09 -12.16 19.94
C ALA A 171 -38.22 -11.90 21.45
N LYS A 172 -37.60 -12.75 22.26
CA LYS A 172 -37.46 -12.51 23.71
C LYS A 172 -36.26 -11.63 24.02
N ASN A 173 -35.17 -11.83 23.29
CA ASN A 173 -33.94 -11.05 23.42
C ASN A 173 -33.59 -10.41 22.08
N VAL A 174 -33.39 -9.09 22.08
CA VAL A 174 -33.01 -8.34 20.89
C VAL A 174 -31.73 -7.56 21.18
N TYR A 175 -30.72 -7.76 20.35
CA TYR A 175 -29.49 -6.98 20.36
C TYR A 175 -29.38 -6.20 19.05
N ILE A 176 -29.29 -4.88 19.14
CA ILE A 176 -29.17 -4.00 17.99
C ILE A 176 -27.78 -3.36 18.04
N LEU A 177 -26.95 -3.67 17.04
CA LEU A 177 -25.57 -3.19 16.96
C LEU A 177 -25.44 -2.16 15.85
N TYR A 178 -24.85 -1.02 16.16
CA TYR A 178 -24.50 0.02 15.19
C TYR A 178 -23.07 0.49 15.46
N ASN A 179 -22.37 0.90 14.41
CA ASN A 179 -21.03 1.47 14.52
C ASN A 179 -21.12 2.95 14.94
N THR A 180 -20.32 3.36 15.92
CA THR A 180 -20.19 4.77 16.35
C THR A 180 -19.02 5.48 15.69
N GLU A 181 -18.12 4.75 15.02
CA GLU A 181 -16.99 5.34 14.30
C GLU A 181 -17.44 5.90 12.96
N ILE A 182 -16.91 7.07 12.61
CA ILE A 182 -17.17 7.73 11.34
C ILE A 182 -16.18 7.14 10.33
N ASP A 183 -16.61 6.14 9.57
CA ASP A 183 -15.84 5.70 8.41
C ASP A 183 -16.09 6.68 7.25
N THR A 184 -15.07 6.88 6.42
CA THR A 184 -15.13 7.76 5.23
C THR A 184 -16.19 7.33 4.20
N LEU A 185 -16.69 6.10 4.28
CA LEU A 185 -17.67 5.51 3.37
C LEU A 185 -19.03 5.19 4.02
N LEU A 186 -19.08 4.97 5.34
CA LEU A 186 -20.27 4.58 6.08
C LEU A 186 -20.42 5.51 7.27
N GLY A 187 -21.52 6.28 7.31
CA GLY A 187 -21.79 7.19 8.41
C GLY A 187 -21.92 6.41 9.73
N GLY A 188 -21.20 6.83 10.76
CA GLY A 188 -21.30 6.30 12.13
C GLY A 188 -22.59 6.72 12.86
N GLU A 189 -23.59 7.19 12.12
CA GLU A 189 -24.86 7.62 12.69
C GLU A 189 -25.75 6.42 12.95
N LYS A 190 -26.38 6.40 14.13
CA LYS A 190 -27.39 5.40 14.48
C LYS A 190 -28.57 5.49 13.50
N SER A 191 -29.09 4.35 13.08
CA SER A 191 -30.27 4.33 12.20
C SER A 191 -31.47 5.05 12.82
N ARG A 192 -32.29 5.65 11.95
CA ARG A 192 -33.63 6.13 12.31
C ARG A 192 -34.51 5.07 13.00
N PHE A 193 -34.29 3.77 12.74
CA PHE A 193 -35.04 2.69 13.39
C PHE A 193 -34.76 2.62 14.90
N ILE A 194 -33.49 2.79 15.30
CA ILE A 194 -33.12 2.87 16.72
C ILE A 194 -33.79 4.09 17.36
N SER A 195 -33.70 5.23 16.67
CA SER A 195 -34.31 6.48 17.14
C SER A 195 -35.83 6.35 17.30
N GLN A 196 -36.50 5.61 16.41
CA GLN A 196 -37.93 5.38 16.48
C GLN A 196 -38.29 4.49 17.68
N LEU A 197 -37.55 3.41 17.93
CA LEU A 197 -37.76 2.55 19.11
C LEU A 197 -37.61 3.33 20.43
N GLU A 198 -36.60 4.21 20.51
CA GLU A 198 -36.39 5.11 21.66
C GLU A 198 -37.57 6.06 21.87
N LEU A 199 -38.12 6.62 20.79
CA LEU A 199 -39.24 7.58 20.84
C LEU A 199 -40.57 6.91 21.18
N GLU A 200 -40.81 5.69 20.69
CA GLU A 200 -42.05 4.95 20.95
C GLU A 200 -42.19 4.59 22.44
N GLY A 201 -41.08 4.36 23.15
CA GLY A 201 -41.08 4.11 24.60
C GLY A 201 -41.79 2.82 25.02
N ILE A 202 -42.00 1.89 24.08
CA ILE A 202 -42.68 0.60 24.31
C ILE A 202 -41.74 -0.42 24.97
N HIS A 203 -40.44 -0.32 24.69
CA HIS A 203 -39.42 -1.30 25.10
C HIS A 203 -38.48 -0.72 26.16
N GLU A 204 -38.00 -1.57 27.08
CA GLU A 204 -36.89 -1.22 27.97
C GLU A 204 -35.57 -1.34 27.21
N ILE A 205 -34.98 -0.20 26.85
CA ILE A 205 -33.75 -0.14 26.04
C ILE A 205 -32.55 0.13 26.94
N ASN A 206 -31.54 -0.75 26.88
CA ASN A 206 -30.26 -0.58 27.55
C ASN A 206 -29.18 -0.20 26.53
N HIS A 207 -28.60 0.98 26.64
CA HIS A 207 -27.53 1.45 25.77
C HIS A 207 -26.16 1.08 26.34
N GLN A 208 -25.34 0.42 25.53
CA GLN A 208 -23.97 0.07 25.86
C GLN A 208 -23.04 0.44 24.70
N ILE A 209 -21.92 1.10 25.01
CA ILE A 209 -20.84 1.35 24.05
C ILE A 209 -19.77 0.30 24.34
N ILE A 210 -19.49 -0.55 23.36
CA ILE A 210 -18.44 -1.57 23.43
C ILE A 210 -17.21 -1.02 22.71
N SER A 211 -16.10 -0.92 23.43
CA SER A 211 -14.79 -0.58 22.85
C SER A 211 -13.83 -1.75 23.07
N PRO A 212 -12.99 -2.10 22.09
CA PRO A 212 -12.00 -3.15 22.27
C PRO A 212 -11.06 -2.77 23.42
N GLU A 213 -10.69 -3.75 24.24
CA GLU A 213 -9.62 -3.57 25.22
C GLU A 213 -8.32 -3.34 24.45
N VAL A 214 -7.80 -2.11 24.49
CA VAL A 214 -6.48 -1.81 23.93
C VAL A 214 -5.45 -2.32 24.93
N PRO A 215 -4.66 -3.34 24.59
CA PRO A 215 -3.60 -3.79 25.49
C PRO A 215 -2.64 -2.61 25.70
N ASN A 216 -2.22 -2.41 26.96
CA ASN A 216 -1.28 -1.36 27.29
C ASN A 216 0.09 -1.72 26.69
N TYR A 217 0.33 -1.27 25.45
CA TYR A 217 1.58 -1.51 24.74
C TYR A 217 2.64 -0.57 25.30
N GLN A 218 3.54 -1.11 26.13
CA GLN A 218 4.76 -0.41 26.49
C GLN A 218 5.77 -0.60 25.36
N PRO A 219 6.16 0.46 24.64
CA PRO A 219 7.15 0.33 23.57
C PRO A 219 8.47 -0.13 24.19
N GLN A 220 8.88 -1.35 23.84
CA GLN A 220 10.21 -1.85 24.18
C GLN A 220 11.20 -1.30 23.15
N LEU A 221 12.34 -0.82 23.64
CA LEU A 221 13.42 -0.42 22.76
C LEU A 221 13.93 -1.65 22.01
N LEU A 222 14.11 -1.52 20.70
CA LEU A 222 14.76 -2.55 19.89
C LEU A 222 16.24 -2.57 20.27
N GLU A 223 16.71 -3.74 20.71
CA GLU A 223 18.10 -3.96 21.08
C GLU A 223 18.72 -5.02 20.16
N VAL A 224 19.97 -4.79 19.78
CA VAL A 224 20.76 -5.73 18.98
C VAL A 224 22.00 -6.12 19.78
N GLU A 225 22.12 -7.41 20.09
CA GLU A 225 23.27 -7.94 20.82
C GLU A 225 24.56 -7.81 19.98
N LYS A 226 25.62 -7.32 20.60
CA LYS A 226 26.96 -7.14 19.99
C LYS A 226 27.71 -8.46 19.89
N SER A 227 27.22 -9.36 19.04
CA SER A 227 27.89 -10.62 18.72
C SER A 227 29.26 -10.39 18.07
N GLU A 228 30.13 -11.41 18.13
CA GLU A 228 31.45 -11.37 17.46
C GLU A 228 31.34 -11.11 15.95
N ALA A 229 30.31 -11.67 15.31
CA ALA A 229 30.03 -11.44 13.89
C ALA A 229 29.70 -9.96 13.61
N LEU A 230 28.88 -9.34 14.46
CA LEU A 230 28.56 -7.90 14.36
C LEU A 230 29.80 -7.04 14.57
N ILE A 231 30.62 -7.33 15.59
CA ILE A 231 31.86 -6.59 15.84
C ILE A 231 32.82 -6.72 14.64
N SER A 232 32.93 -7.91 14.04
CA SER A 232 33.75 -8.13 12.85
C SER A 232 33.24 -7.31 11.65
N GLN A 233 31.92 -7.22 11.45
CA GLN A 233 31.33 -6.35 10.43
C GLN A 233 31.66 -4.87 10.67
N ILE A 234 31.55 -4.40 11.91
CA ILE A 234 31.89 -3.02 12.27
C ILE A 234 33.36 -2.73 11.97
N LYS A 235 34.28 -3.65 12.30
CA LYS A 235 35.71 -3.51 11.97
C LYS A 235 35.95 -3.45 10.47
N ARG A 236 35.27 -4.29 9.68
CA ARG A 236 35.34 -4.24 8.21
C ARG A 236 34.84 -2.90 7.67
N LEU A 237 33.72 -2.41 8.18
CA LEU A 237 33.14 -1.13 7.79
C LEU A 237 34.08 0.03 8.16
N ALA A 238 34.66 0.00 9.36
CA ALA A 238 35.64 0.99 9.83
C ALA A 238 36.89 1.05 8.95
N ASN A 239 37.40 -0.09 8.50
CA ASN A 239 38.53 -0.16 7.57
C ASN A 239 38.13 0.32 6.14
N SER A 240 36.88 0.11 5.74
CA SER A 240 36.37 0.59 4.45
C SER A 240 35.99 2.08 4.43
N GLY A 241 36.00 2.73 5.60
CA GLY A 241 35.65 4.14 5.75
C GLY A 241 34.21 4.39 6.24
N PHE A 242 34.06 5.18 7.31
CA PHE A 242 32.77 5.77 7.71
C PHE A 242 32.55 7.12 7.01
N SER A 243 31.33 7.35 6.54
CA SER A 243 30.90 8.67 6.07
C SER A 243 30.24 9.49 7.17
N PRO A 244 30.25 10.84 7.07
CA PRO A 244 29.49 11.70 7.97
C PRO A 244 28.02 11.31 8.05
N SER A 245 27.42 10.96 6.91
CA SER A 245 26.04 10.46 6.83
C SER A 245 25.85 9.12 7.56
N SER A 246 26.81 8.19 7.49
CA SER A 246 26.74 6.93 8.24
C SER A 246 26.84 7.13 9.74
N LEU A 247 27.69 8.05 10.20
CA LEU A 247 27.85 8.35 11.62
C LEU A 247 26.61 9.08 12.17
N THR A 248 26.08 10.02 11.39
CA THR A 248 24.82 10.72 11.71
C THR A 248 23.66 9.74 11.81
N SER A 249 23.58 8.76 10.89
CA SER A 249 22.57 7.70 10.94
C SER A 249 22.67 6.90 12.25
N TYR A 250 23.88 6.50 12.66
CA TYR A 250 24.08 5.79 13.92
C TYR A 250 23.66 6.61 15.16
N ILE A 251 24.02 7.90 15.21
CA ILE A 251 23.67 8.79 16.33
C ILE A 251 22.15 9.00 16.39
N ARG A 252 21.50 9.18 15.23
CA ARG A 252 20.07 9.43 15.13
C ARG A 252 19.23 8.18 15.44
N ASN A 253 19.62 7.05 14.86
CA ASN A 253 18.94 5.76 15.03
C ASN A 253 19.92 4.59 14.79
N PRO A 254 20.42 3.94 15.87
CA PRO A 254 21.35 2.82 15.76
C PRO A 254 20.78 1.62 14.98
N ILE A 255 19.46 1.43 14.98
CA ILE A 255 18.80 0.32 14.29
C ILE A 255 18.81 0.56 12.76
N ASP A 256 18.60 1.80 12.32
CA ASP A 256 18.71 2.13 10.89
C ASP A 256 20.13 1.91 10.39
N PHE A 257 21.12 2.34 11.18
CA PHE A 257 22.52 2.08 10.86
C PHE A 257 22.81 0.58 10.78
N TYR A 258 22.32 -0.21 11.74
CA TYR A 258 22.47 -1.67 11.73
C TYR A 258 21.86 -2.29 10.47
N ASN A 259 20.61 -1.98 10.14
CA ASN A 259 19.93 -2.55 8.97
C ASN A 259 20.61 -2.14 7.65
N GLN A 260 20.90 -0.85 7.48
CA GLN A 260 21.42 -0.33 6.21
C GLN A 260 22.92 -0.56 6.03
N LYS A 261 23.73 -0.35 7.07
CA LYS A 261 25.20 -0.36 6.96
C LYS A 261 25.82 -1.69 7.37
N ILE A 262 25.21 -2.43 8.30
CA ILE A 262 25.73 -3.73 8.72
C ILE A 262 25.09 -4.89 7.96
N LEU A 263 23.75 -4.94 7.90
CA LEU A 263 23.03 -6.00 7.18
C LEU A 263 22.96 -5.75 5.67
N GLY A 264 23.11 -4.50 5.23
CA GLY A 264 23.05 -4.14 3.82
C GLY A 264 21.63 -4.21 3.25
N VAL A 265 20.61 -4.08 4.10
CA VAL A 265 19.21 -3.96 3.69
C VAL A 265 19.07 -2.65 2.93
N LYS A 266 18.71 -2.75 1.65
CA LYS A 266 18.45 -1.58 0.81
C LYS A 266 17.01 -1.14 0.99
N ASP A 267 16.82 0.17 1.06
CA ASP A 267 15.48 0.74 0.94
C ASP A 267 14.95 0.41 -0.47
N VAL A 268 13.64 0.18 -0.57
CA VAL A 268 13.00 -0.05 -1.86
C VAL A 268 13.06 1.26 -2.63
N GLU A 269 13.67 1.25 -3.81
CA GLU A 269 13.60 2.38 -4.74
C GLU A 269 12.16 2.46 -5.28
N GLU A 270 11.29 3.20 -4.58
CA GLU A 270 9.99 3.53 -5.11
C GLU A 270 10.16 4.49 -6.29
N ALA A 271 9.51 4.18 -7.41
CA ALA A 271 9.36 5.13 -8.50
C ALA A 271 8.39 6.23 -8.06
N GLU A 272 8.91 7.24 -7.36
CA GLU A 272 8.10 8.36 -6.90
C GLU A 272 7.65 9.22 -8.11
N GLU A 273 6.32 9.43 -8.23
CA GLU A 273 5.75 10.38 -9.19
C GLU A 273 6.11 11.85 -8.90
N ASN A 274 6.65 12.12 -7.71
CA ASN A 274 7.11 13.44 -7.30
C ASN A 274 8.63 13.43 -7.11
N VAL A 275 9.26 14.60 -7.22
CA VAL A 275 10.69 14.75 -6.95
C VAL A 275 10.98 14.43 -5.48
N ALA A 276 11.74 13.37 -5.26
CA ALA A 276 12.19 12.96 -3.94
C ALA A 276 13.17 13.97 -3.31
N ALA A 277 13.24 14.00 -1.98
CA ALA A 277 14.07 14.96 -1.24
C ALA A 277 15.59 14.81 -1.53
N ASN A 278 16.05 13.58 -1.80
CA ASN A 278 17.42 13.30 -2.23
C ASN A 278 17.72 13.94 -3.60
N THR A 279 16.81 13.84 -4.56
CA THR A 279 16.93 14.47 -5.89
C THR A 279 17.05 15.99 -5.78
N LEU A 280 16.24 16.62 -4.93
CA LEU A 280 16.35 18.06 -4.66
C LEU A 280 17.76 18.43 -4.17
N GLY A 281 18.29 17.67 -3.21
CA GLY A 281 19.64 17.86 -2.69
C GLY A 281 20.69 17.78 -3.79
N THR A 282 20.73 16.67 -4.53
CA THR A 282 21.68 16.45 -5.63
C THR A 282 21.64 17.57 -6.67
N VAL A 283 20.44 18.03 -7.06
CA VAL A 283 20.30 19.14 -8.01
C VAL A 283 20.92 20.42 -7.47
N VAL A 284 20.71 20.74 -6.18
CA VAL A 284 21.27 21.94 -5.55
C VAL A 284 22.80 21.85 -5.52
N HIS A 285 23.38 20.73 -5.08
CA HIS A 285 24.84 20.53 -5.05
C HIS A 285 25.47 20.66 -6.43
N ASN A 286 24.98 19.90 -7.42
CA ASN A 286 25.48 19.95 -8.79
C ASN A 286 25.37 21.35 -9.41
N THR A 287 24.29 22.08 -9.08
CA THR A 287 24.12 23.47 -9.53
C THR A 287 25.18 24.38 -8.93
N LEU A 288 25.42 24.31 -7.62
CA LEU A 288 26.43 25.12 -6.95
C LEU A 288 27.83 24.79 -7.45
N GLU A 289 28.16 23.51 -7.61
CA GLU A 289 29.43 23.07 -8.21
C GLU A 289 29.63 23.71 -9.58
N ALA A 290 28.65 23.59 -10.48
CA ALA A 290 28.75 24.11 -11.84
C ALA A 290 28.83 25.65 -11.91
N LEU A 291 28.19 26.35 -10.96
CA LEU A 291 28.28 27.80 -10.83
C LEU A 291 29.67 28.25 -10.36
N TYR A 292 30.28 27.51 -9.45
CA TYR A 292 31.55 27.87 -8.82
C TYR A 292 32.80 27.35 -9.52
N LEU A 293 32.69 26.29 -10.32
CA LEU A 293 33.79 25.72 -11.11
C LEU A 293 34.61 26.78 -11.89
N PRO A 294 34.00 27.79 -12.56
CA PRO A 294 34.74 28.82 -13.28
C PRO A 294 35.51 29.82 -12.39
N LEU A 295 35.21 29.85 -11.09
CA LEU A 295 35.78 30.78 -10.12
C LEU A 295 36.83 30.14 -9.19
N MET A 296 37.11 28.84 -9.37
CA MET A 296 38.11 28.12 -8.58
C MET A 296 39.48 28.82 -8.59
N GLY A 297 40.13 28.82 -7.41
CA GLY A 297 41.46 29.38 -7.22
C GLY A 297 41.54 30.91 -7.17
N ARG A 298 40.41 31.63 -7.27
CA ARG A 298 40.33 33.09 -7.18
C ARG A 298 39.66 33.51 -5.87
N VAL A 299 40.04 34.68 -5.35
CA VAL A 299 39.32 35.33 -4.25
C VAL A 299 38.02 35.88 -4.83
N LEU A 300 36.89 35.49 -4.28
CA LEU A 300 35.57 35.88 -4.78
C LEU A 300 35.29 37.34 -4.47
N THR A 301 34.78 38.07 -5.46
CA THR A 301 34.23 39.41 -5.27
C THR A 301 32.71 39.38 -5.28
N VAL A 302 32.08 40.44 -4.75
CA VAL A 302 30.61 40.61 -4.81
C VAL A 302 30.10 40.56 -6.25
N ASP A 303 30.84 41.11 -7.20
CA ASP A 303 30.45 41.13 -8.61
C ASP A 303 30.55 39.75 -9.25
N ASP A 304 31.51 38.92 -8.85
CA ASP A 304 31.61 37.52 -9.30
C ASP A 304 30.34 36.75 -8.94
N ILE A 305 29.87 36.84 -7.69
CA ILE A 305 28.67 36.13 -7.23
C ILE A 305 27.41 36.70 -7.89
N LYS A 306 27.29 38.02 -8.05
CA LYS A 306 26.17 38.62 -8.79
C LYS A 306 26.08 38.13 -10.23
N ASN A 307 27.22 37.88 -10.88
CA ASN A 307 27.27 37.32 -12.24
C ASN A 307 26.84 35.84 -12.32
N LEU A 308 26.74 35.13 -11.19
CA LEU A 308 26.22 33.76 -11.10
C LEU A 308 24.70 33.70 -11.03
N ILE A 309 24.05 34.70 -10.42
CA ILE A 309 22.58 34.71 -10.20
C ILE A 309 21.79 34.49 -11.50
N PRO A 310 22.09 35.14 -12.64
CA PRO A 310 21.37 34.92 -13.89
C PRO A 310 21.55 33.50 -14.46
N LYS A 311 22.57 32.75 -14.02
CA LYS A 311 22.88 31.40 -14.51
C LYS A 311 22.17 30.30 -13.72
N ILE A 312 21.59 30.60 -12.55
CA ILE A 312 20.92 29.63 -11.67
C ILE A 312 19.88 28.80 -12.44
N GLU A 313 18.96 29.48 -13.12
CA GLU A 313 17.85 28.82 -13.81
C GLU A 313 18.34 27.85 -14.90
N LYS A 314 19.40 28.22 -15.62
CA LYS A 314 20.02 27.38 -16.64
C LYS A 314 20.56 26.07 -16.05
N TYR A 315 21.32 26.16 -14.96
CA TYR A 315 21.95 24.99 -14.35
C TYR A 315 20.95 24.11 -13.59
N ILE A 316 20.02 24.70 -12.84
CA ILE A 316 18.96 23.94 -12.15
C ILE A 316 18.11 23.18 -13.16
N THR A 317 17.69 23.83 -14.26
CA THR A 317 16.90 23.15 -15.31
C THR A 317 17.68 21.99 -15.94
N LYS A 318 18.99 22.14 -16.11
CA LYS A 318 19.85 21.07 -16.63
C LYS A 318 19.89 19.89 -15.66
N PHE A 319 20.28 20.11 -14.41
CA PHE A 319 20.46 19.03 -13.44
C PHE A 319 19.14 18.38 -13.01
N PHE A 320 18.03 19.12 -13.01
CA PHE A 320 16.70 18.50 -12.84
C PHE A 320 16.38 17.49 -13.94
N LYS A 321 16.69 17.82 -15.20
CA LYS A 321 16.48 16.89 -16.32
C LYS A 321 17.42 15.69 -16.28
N ASP A 322 18.65 15.91 -15.83
CA ASP A 322 19.63 14.83 -15.71
C ASP A 322 19.22 13.82 -14.62
N GLU A 323 18.77 14.30 -13.45
CA GLU A 323 18.38 13.46 -12.32
C GLU A 323 16.96 12.88 -12.44
N TYR A 324 15.99 13.68 -12.91
CA TYR A 324 14.57 13.32 -12.96
C TYR A 324 14.09 12.85 -14.36
N LYS A 325 15.00 12.78 -15.34
CA LYS A 325 14.78 12.30 -16.71
C LYS A 325 13.57 12.97 -17.40
N GLU A 326 12.56 12.18 -17.79
CA GLU A 326 11.39 12.61 -18.58
C GLU A 326 10.24 13.21 -17.74
N GLY A 327 10.43 13.42 -16.44
CA GLY A 327 9.36 13.94 -15.58
C GLY A 327 8.98 15.40 -15.85
N GLU A 328 7.68 15.72 -15.79
CA GLU A 328 7.18 17.08 -16.00
C GLU A 328 7.47 17.97 -14.77
N ILE A 329 8.36 18.96 -14.95
CA ILE A 329 8.78 19.91 -13.89
C ILE A 329 8.01 21.25 -13.94
N THR A 330 7.14 21.44 -14.92
CA THR A 330 6.49 22.74 -15.19
C THR A 330 5.14 22.91 -14.49
N LYS A 331 4.63 21.87 -13.80
CA LYS A 331 3.33 21.89 -13.13
C LYS A 331 3.33 21.10 -11.82
N GLY A 332 2.30 21.32 -11.02
CA GLY A 332 2.02 20.52 -9.82
C GLY A 332 3.10 20.63 -8.74
N LYS A 333 3.28 19.55 -7.96
CA LYS A 333 4.26 19.49 -6.86
C LYS A 333 5.70 19.63 -7.37
N ASN A 334 6.01 19.13 -8.55
CA ASN A 334 7.36 19.20 -9.13
C ASN A 334 7.79 20.64 -9.44
N LEU A 335 6.85 21.49 -9.89
CA LEU A 335 7.12 22.93 -10.05
C LEU A 335 7.48 23.60 -8.71
N ILE A 336 6.82 23.20 -7.63
CA ILE A 336 7.10 23.71 -6.29
C ILE A 336 8.53 23.32 -5.87
N VAL A 337 8.92 22.06 -6.07
CA VAL A 337 10.28 21.58 -5.73
C VAL A 337 11.34 22.28 -6.57
N PHE A 338 11.07 22.50 -7.86
CA PHE A 338 11.96 23.25 -8.75
C PHE A 338 12.18 24.70 -8.28
N GLU A 339 11.11 25.42 -7.93
CA GLU A 339 11.22 26.80 -7.42
C GLU A 339 11.88 26.86 -6.04
N ILE A 340 11.67 25.85 -5.19
CA ILE A 340 12.40 25.73 -3.91
C ILE A 340 13.90 25.57 -4.15
N ALA A 341 14.31 24.73 -5.11
CA ALA A 341 15.72 24.56 -5.47
C ALA A 341 16.36 25.89 -5.91
N LYS A 342 15.68 26.64 -6.79
CA LYS A 342 16.12 27.99 -7.23
C LYS A 342 16.30 28.92 -6.04
N ARG A 343 15.34 28.92 -5.12
CA ARG A 343 15.39 29.76 -3.93
C ARG A 343 16.52 29.37 -2.99
N TYR A 344 16.82 28.09 -2.81
CA TYR A 344 17.95 27.64 -1.98
C TYR A 344 19.29 28.10 -2.55
N VAL A 345 19.52 27.89 -3.84
CA VAL A 345 20.76 28.36 -4.49
C VAL A 345 20.88 29.88 -4.39
N LEU A 346 19.81 30.62 -4.69
CA LEU A 346 19.80 32.08 -4.59
C LEU A 346 20.09 32.57 -3.16
N ASN A 347 19.47 31.96 -2.16
CA ASN A 347 19.70 32.33 -0.76
C ASN A 347 21.15 32.08 -0.33
N PHE A 348 21.75 30.98 -0.78
CA PHE A 348 23.16 30.68 -0.53
C PHE A 348 24.09 31.73 -1.16
N LEU A 349 23.87 32.08 -2.44
CA LEU A 349 24.66 33.14 -3.09
C LEU A 349 24.50 34.51 -2.40
N ASN A 350 23.29 34.86 -1.96
CA ASN A 350 23.06 36.10 -1.22
C ASN A 350 23.77 36.11 0.14
N PHE A 351 23.75 34.97 0.85
CA PHE A 351 24.48 34.80 2.09
C PHE A 351 25.99 35.03 1.88
N GLU A 352 26.57 34.51 0.80
CA GLU A 352 27.99 34.75 0.48
C GLU A 352 28.29 36.20 0.12
N ILE A 353 27.40 36.86 -0.63
CA ILE A 353 27.54 38.29 -0.91
C ILE A 353 27.63 39.09 0.40
N ASP A 354 26.80 38.78 1.37
CA ASP A 354 26.79 39.48 2.66
C ASP A 354 28.01 39.14 3.53
N ALA A 355 28.52 37.90 3.44
CA ALA A 355 29.78 37.52 4.07
C ALA A 355 30.97 38.31 3.49
N ILE A 356 31.06 38.45 2.16
CA ILE A 356 32.13 39.21 1.50
C ILE A 356 32.03 40.70 1.84
N LYS A 357 30.82 41.29 1.84
CA LYS A 357 30.62 42.68 2.26
C LYS A 357 31.03 42.93 3.72
N SER A 358 30.92 41.92 4.57
CA SER A 358 31.31 41.98 5.98
C SER A 358 32.82 41.89 6.20
N GLY A 359 33.60 41.72 5.12
CA GLY A 359 35.07 41.69 5.14
C GLY A 359 35.68 40.29 5.06
N ASN A 360 34.88 39.24 4.82
CA ASN A 360 35.42 37.89 4.63
C ASN A 360 36.03 37.77 3.23
N GLU A 361 37.27 37.30 3.14
CA GLU A 361 37.86 36.83 1.89
C GLU A 361 37.52 35.35 1.72
N ILE A 362 36.95 34.99 0.58
CA ILE A 362 36.55 33.62 0.29
C ILE A 362 37.29 33.17 -0.95
N LYS A 363 38.13 32.14 -0.82
CA LYS A 363 38.81 31.52 -1.96
C LYS A 363 38.50 30.04 -2.04
N ILE A 364 37.83 29.64 -3.11
CA ILE A 364 37.50 28.23 -3.37
C ILE A 364 38.76 27.47 -3.78
N ILE A 365 39.18 26.51 -2.97
CA ILE A 365 40.33 25.64 -3.22
C ILE A 365 39.90 24.43 -4.05
N ALA A 366 38.83 23.77 -3.64
CA ALA A 366 38.29 22.58 -4.28
C ALA A 366 36.77 22.51 -4.13
N LEU A 367 36.12 21.80 -5.05
CA LEU A 367 34.68 21.54 -5.09
C LEU A 367 34.46 20.04 -5.28
N GLU A 368 33.45 19.48 -4.61
CA GLU A 368 33.07 18.06 -4.68
C GLU A 368 34.29 17.11 -4.53
N GLU A 369 35.21 17.46 -3.62
CA GLU A 369 36.45 16.69 -3.44
C GLU A 369 36.16 15.39 -2.71
N LYS A 370 36.46 14.26 -3.36
CA LYS A 370 36.36 12.94 -2.75
C LYS A 370 37.56 12.69 -1.84
N ILE A 371 37.26 12.56 -0.57
CA ILE A 371 38.22 12.16 0.45
C ILE A 371 37.90 10.70 0.78
N ASP A 372 38.74 9.79 0.29
CA ASP A 372 38.46 8.35 0.40
C ASP A 372 39.16 7.67 1.59
N ASP A 373 40.14 8.34 2.23
CA ASP A 373 41.00 7.68 3.22
C ASP A 373 41.64 8.62 4.25
N VAL A 374 40.82 9.18 5.16
CA VAL A 374 41.36 9.89 6.34
C VAL A 374 41.48 8.91 7.49
N LYS A 375 42.71 8.51 7.78
CA LYS A 375 43.03 7.60 8.88
C LYS A 375 42.95 8.32 10.23
N ILE A 376 42.18 7.74 11.14
CA ILE A 376 42.06 8.17 12.54
C ILE A 376 42.49 7.00 13.43
N SER A 377 43.49 7.25 14.27
CA SER A 377 43.91 6.31 15.32
C SER A 377 43.32 6.74 16.65
N ILE A 378 42.53 5.86 17.27
CA ILE A 378 41.97 6.05 18.60
C ILE A 378 42.66 5.07 19.53
N GLU A 379 43.35 5.57 20.57
CA GLU A 379 44.18 4.75 21.47
C GLU A 379 43.44 3.58 22.11
N SER A 380 42.13 3.73 22.35
CA SER A 380 41.28 2.70 22.97
C SER A 380 40.83 1.60 22.01
N LEU A 381 41.13 1.69 20.70
CA LEU A 381 40.72 0.73 19.69
C LEU A 381 41.94 0.02 19.10
N ASN A 382 41.84 -1.31 18.96
CA ASN A 382 42.92 -2.14 18.43
C ASN A 382 42.88 -2.30 16.90
N PHE A 383 42.23 -1.39 16.19
CA PHE A 383 42.11 -1.36 14.75
C PHE A 383 41.99 0.08 14.26
N ASP A 384 42.40 0.31 13.02
CA ASP A 384 42.35 1.62 12.39
C ASP A 384 40.93 1.98 11.96
N ILE A 385 40.58 3.26 12.07
CA ILE A 385 39.32 3.82 11.56
C ILE A 385 39.65 4.73 10.40
N HIS A 386 38.93 4.53 9.31
CA HIS A 386 39.04 5.36 8.12
C HIS A 386 37.77 6.21 8.03
N LEU A 387 37.90 7.45 7.58
CA LEU A 387 36.77 8.30 7.19
C LEU A 387 36.79 8.51 5.68
N LYS A 388 35.59 8.53 5.09
CA LYS A 388 35.40 8.82 3.67
C LYS A 388 34.20 9.72 3.43
N GLY A 389 34.21 10.47 2.34
CA GLY A 389 33.07 11.27 1.93
C GLY A 389 33.43 12.23 0.81
N THR A 390 32.41 12.85 0.25
CA THR A 390 32.59 13.98 -0.66
C THR A 390 32.43 15.26 0.16
N VAL A 391 33.38 16.18 0.02
CA VAL A 391 33.29 17.52 0.58
C VAL A 391 32.82 18.45 -0.52
N ASP A 392 31.61 18.99 -0.39
CA ASP A 392 30.99 19.84 -1.42
C ASP A 392 31.89 21.02 -1.80
N ARG A 393 32.59 21.62 -0.82
CA ARG A 393 33.45 22.79 -1.02
C ARG A 393 34.51 22.95 0.08
N ILE A 394 35.72 23.31 -0.32
CA ILE A 394 36.86 23.62 0.56
C ILE A 394 37.32 25.06 0.28
N ASP A 395 37.33 25.87 1.33
CA ASP A 395 37.62 27.31 1.28
C ASP A 395 38.90 27.65 2.08
N LEU A 396 39.60 28.71 1.66
CA LEU A 396 40.61 29.41 2.46
C LEU A 396 40.03 30.69 3.06
#